data_AF-A0A937R6Y3-F1
#
_entry.id   AF-A0A937R6Y3-F1
#
_cell.length_a   1.000
_cell.length_b   1.000
_cell.length_c   1.000
_cell.angle_alpha   90.00
_cell.angle_beta   90.00
_cell.angle_gamma   90.00
#
_symmetry.space_group_name_H-M   'P 1'
#
loop_
_entity.id
_entity.type
_entity.pdbx_description
1 polymer ?
#
loop_
_entity_poly.entity_id
_entity_poly.type
_entity_poly.pdbx_seq_one_letter_code
_entity_poly.pdbx_strand_id
1 'polypeptide(L)'
;MSGKPPQGWRALVRFQLVSPRGFLITAATLAVVFAVLHLVGAREHASVLCGQIPEASALAVPLGVAYVFFYVAFALVVPVLVLAAGPFALLQRAFDRARSRAQNGTS
;
A
#
# COMPACT_ATOMS: atom_id res chain seq x y z
N MET A 1 -24.43 -9.94 -19.55
CA MET A 1 -23.14 -9.31 -19.93
C MET A 1 -22.07 -9.79 -18.94
N SER A 2 -21.25 -10.78 -19.31
CA SER A 2 -20.23 -11.37 -18.43
C SER A 2 -18.84 -10.87 -18.87
N GLY A 3 -18.35 -9.83 -18.21
CA GLY A 3 -16.99 -9.33 -18.40
C GLY A 3 -16.03 -10.23 -17.64
N LYS A 4 -15.42 -11.21 -18.32
CA LYS A 4 -14.30 -11.95 -17.75
C LYS A 4 -13.18 -10.95 -17.46
N PRO A 5 -12.75 -10.77 -16.19
CA PRO A 5 -11.64 -9.86 -15.92
C PRO A 5 -10.39 -10.39 -16.64
N PRO A 6 -9.57 -9.49 -17.24
CA PRO A 6 -8.39 -9.90 -17.99
C PRO A 6 -7.46 -10.70 -17.09
N GLN A 7 -7.14 -11.93 -17.50
CA GLN A 7 -6.35 -12.89 -16.71
C GLN A 7 -4.95 -12.35 -16.35
N GLY A 8 -4.46 -11.34 -17.07
CA GLY A 8 -3.20 -10.63 -16.79
C GLY A 8 -3.22 -9.78 -15.52
N TRP A 9 -4.38 -9.33 -15.02
CA TRP A 9 -4.43 -8.46 -13.84
C TRP A 9 -3.93 -9.19 -12.60
N ARG A 10 -4.37 -10.44 -12.38
CA ARG A 10 -3.94 -11.27 -11.25
C ARG A 10 -2.44 -11.58 -11.26
N ALA A 11 -1.85 -11.76 -12.45
CA ALA A 11 -0.42 -12.00 -12.60
C ALA A 11 0.39 -10.74 -12.25
N LEU A 12 -0.04 -9.57 -12.72
CA LEU A 12 0.60 -8.29 -12.42
C LEU A 12 0.52 -7.94 -10.93
N VAL A 13 -0.64 -8.17 -10.28
CA VAL A 13 -0.74 -7.94 -8.83
C VAL A 13 0.15 -8.93 -8.06
N ARG A 14 0.22 -10.21 -8.47
CA ARG A 14 1.07 -11.21 -7.82
C ARG A 14 2.57 -10.95 -7.97
N PHE A 15 3.04 -10.54 -9.15
CA PHE A 15 4.47 -10.27 -9.36
C PHE A 15 4.96 -9.03 -8.59
N GLN A 16 4.10 -8.03 -8.38
CA GLN A 16 4.45 -6.90 -7.52
C GLN A 16 4.28 -7.19 -6.03
N LEU A 17 3.26 -7.97 -5.63
CA LEU A 17 3.03 -8.33 -4.23
C LEU A 17 4.08 -9.27 -3.63
N VAL A 18 4.87 -10.00 -4.43
CA VAL A 18 5.89 -10.96 -3.91
C VAL A 18 7.31 -10.47 -4.23
N SER A 19 7.48 -9.15 -4.31
CA SER A 19 8.79 -8.50 -4.47
C SER A 19 8.97 -7.49 -3.35
N PRO A 20 10.13 -7.45 -2.65
CA PRO A 20 10.37 -6.48 -1.58
C PRO A 20 10.26 -5.03 -2.08
N ARG A 21 10.60 -4.78 -3.34
CA ARG A 21 10.38 -3.47 -3.97
C ARG A 21 8.90 -3.19 -4.20
N GLY A 22 8.11 -4.18 -4.59
CA GLY A 22 6.67 -4.00 -4.81
C GLY A 22 5.88 -3.78 -3.52
N PHE A 23 6.32 -4.38 -2.40
CA PHE A 23 5.79 -4.02 -1.09
C PHE A 23 6.08 -2.54 -0.75
N LEU A 24 7.32 -2.08 -0.89
CA LEU A 24 7.68 -0.69 -0.61
C LEU A 24 6.98 0.31 -1.53
N ILE A 25 6.83 0.00 -2.82
CA ILE A 25 6.11 0.85 -3.79
C ILE A 25 4.63 0.95 -3.42
N THR A 26 3.99 -0.17 -3.07
CA THR A 26 2.58 -0.18 -2.66
C THR A 26 2.39 0.63 -1.37
N ALA A 27 3.26 0.45 -0.38
CA ALA A 27 3.22 1.23 0.87
C ALA A 27 3.43 2.73 0.61
N ALA A 28 4.41 3.09 -0.21
CA ALA A 28 4.67 4.49 -0.59
C ALA A 28 3.49 5.09 -1.37
N THR A 29 2.88 4.32 -2.27
CA THR A 29 1.71 4.79 -3.05
C THR A 29 0.53 5.04 -2.14
N LEU A 30 0.23 4.12 -1.22
CA LEU A 30 -0.83 4.31 -0.22
C LEU A 30 -0.56 5.54 0.66
N ALA A 31 0.69 5.71 1.10
CA ALA A 31 1.12 6.84 1.91
C ALA A 31 0.93 8.18 1.20
N VAL A 32 1.33 8.27 -0.07
CA VAL A 32 1.18 9.49 -0.88
C VAL A 32 -0.29 9.81 -1.12
N VAL A 33 -1.10 8.82 -1.50
CA VAL A 33 -2.54 9.01 -1.71
C VAL A 33 -3.22 9.49 -0.42
N PHE A 34 -2.91 8.85 0.70
CA PHE A 34 -3.42 9.28 2.00
C PHE A 34 -2.96 10.69 2.37
N ALA A 35 -1.68 11.02 2.16
CA ALA A 35 -1.14 12.35 2.45
C ALA A 35 -1.81 13.44 1.61
N VAL A 36 -2.06 13.20 0.32
CA VAL A 36 -2.80 14.13 -0.54
C VAL A 36 -4.23 14.32 -0.02
N LEU A 37 -4.95 13.24 0.30
CA LEU A 37 -6.30 13.33 0.87
C LEU A 37 -6.29 14.09 2.22
N HIS A 38 -5.26 13.90 3.04
CA HIS A 38 -5.11 14.58 4.32
C HIS A 38 -4.85 16.09 4.14
N LEU A 39 -3.98 16.46 3.21
CA LEU A 39 -3.63 17.87 2.92
C LEU A 39 -4.75 18.64 2.25
N VAL A 40 -5.59 17.98 1.45
CA VAL A 40 -6.79 18.59 0.82
C VAL A 40 -7.90 18.85 1.85
N GLY A 41 -7.69 18.51 3.13
CA GLY A 41 -8.68 18.73 4.18
C GLY A 41 -9.81 17.71 4.18
N ALA A 42 -9.66 16.57 3.47
CA ALA A 42 -10.68 15.52 3.47
C ALA A 42 -10.96 14.94 4.89
N ARG A 43 -10.04 15.19 5.84
CA ARG A 43 -10.25 14.96 7.29
C ARG A 43 -11.50 15.69 7.81
N GLU A 44 -11.81 16.87 7.32
CA GLU A 44 -12.96 17.67 7.76
C GLU A 44 -14.29 16.97 7.45
N HIS A 45 -14.30 16.09 6.45
CA HIS A 45 -15.45 15.26 6.10
C HIS A 45 -15.50 13.92 6.86
N ALA A 46 -14.53 13.64 7.74
CA ALA A 46 -14.54 12.44 8.59
C ALA A 46 -15.66 12.48 9.65
N SER A 47 -16.27 13.64 9.90
CA SER A 47 -17.47 13.79 10.75
C SER A 47 -18.65 12.93 10.30
N VAL A 48 -18.63 12.45 9.04
CA VAL A 48 -19.59 11.46 8.54
C VAL A 48 -19.62 10.18 9.38
N LEU A 49 -18.52 9.81 10.06
CA LEU A 49 -18.49 8.68 11.01
C LEU A 49 -19.36 8.91 12.24
N CYS A 50 -19.54 10.17 12.62
CA CYS A 50 -20.38 10.56 13.75
C CYS A 50 -21.85 10.74 13.32
N GLY A 51 -22.22 10.34 12.10
CA GLY A 51 -23.58 10.49 11.56
C GLY A 51 -23.94 11.92 11.16
N GLN A 52 -22.98 12.86 11.20
CA GLN A 52 -23.20 14.21 10.72
C GLN A 52 -22.99 14.25 9.20
N ILE A 53 -24.08 14.40 8.46
CA ILE A 53 -24.03 14.63 7.01
C ILE A 53 -23.70 16.12 6.82
N PRO A 54 -22.55 16.47 6.22
CA PRO A 54 -22.26 17.86 5.93
C PRO A 54 -23.25 18.34 4.85
N GLU A 55 -24.19 19.21 5.24
CA GLU A 55 -25.21 19.81 4.34
C GLU A 55 -24.58 20.58 3.16
N ALA A 56 -23.29 20.93 3.25
CA ALA A 56 -22.62 21.85 2.34
C ALA A 56 -22.24 21.26 0.96
N SER A 57 -22.22 19.94 0.77
CA SER A 57 -21.82 19.37 -0.53
C SER A 57 -22.20 17.89 -0.69
N ALA A 58 -22.78 17.55 -1.85
CA ALA A 58 -23.04 16.16 -2.24
C ALA A 58 -21.76 15.29 -2.31
N LEU A 59 -20.58 15.92 -2.43
CA LEU A 59 -19.28 15.24 -2.45
C LEU A 59 -18.71 14.99 -1.04
N ALA A 60 -19.27 15.59 0.02
CA ALA A 60 -18.71 15.49 1.36
C ALA A 60 -18.76 14.05 1.93
N VAL A 61 -19.88 13.35 1.71
CA VAL A 61 -20.05 11.95 2.14
C VAL A 61 -19.05 11.01 1.46
N PRO A 62 -18.96 10.94 0.11
CA PRO A 62 -17.98 10.06 -0.53
C PRO A 62 -16.52 10.44 -0.23
N LEU A 63 -16.20 11.73 -0.05
CA LEU A 63 -14.85 12.13 0.37
C LEU A 63 -14.52 11.64 1.78
N GLY A 64 -15.44 11.79 2.74
CA GLY A 64 -15.26 11.34 4.11
C GLY A 64 -15.09 9.82 4.19
N VAL A 65 -15.93 9.06 3.47
CA VAL A 65 -15.82 7.60 3.39
C VAL A 65 -14.50 7.17 2.75
N ALA A 66 -14.10 7.79 1.64
CA ALA A 66 -12.83 7.50 0.98
C ALA A 66 -11.64 7.78 1.90
N TYR A 67 -11.65 8.94 2.58
CA TYR A 67 -10.61 9.31 3.54
C TYR A 67 -10.49 8.29 4.66
N VAL A 68 -11.60 7.84 5.25
CA VAL A 68 -11.59 6.84 6.33
C VAL A 68 -11.10 5.49 5.83
N PHE A 69 -11.53 5.06 4.64
CA PHE A 69 -11.06 3.83 4.03
C PHE A 69 -9.54 3.86 3.83
N PHE A 70 -9.01 4.94 3.26
CA PHE A 70 -7.57 5.11 3.07
C PHE A 70 -6.82 5.29 4.39
N TYR A 71 -7.41 5.92 5.40
CA TYR A 71 -6.83 6.03 6.74
C TYR A 71 -6.66 4.65 7.38
N VAL A 72 -7.70 3.81 7.37
CA VAL A 72 -7.66 2.44 7.91
C VAL A 72 -6.70 1.58 7.10
N ALA A 73 -6.77 1.66 5.77
CA ALA A 73 -5.84 0.96 4.90
C ALA A 73 -4.39 1.38 5.21
N PHE A 74 -4.10 2.67 5.33
CA PHE A 74 -2.77 3.15 5.69
C PHE A 74 -2.34 2.63 7.07
N ALA A 75 -3.17 2.81 8.09
CA ALA A 75 -2.87 2.43 9.46
C ALA A 75 -2.61 0.92 9.64
N LEU A 76 -3.27 0.06 8.86
CA LEU A 76 -3.12 -1.39 8.95
C LEU A 76 -2.10 -1.93 7.94
N VAL A 77 -2.16 -1.49 6.69
CA VAL A 77 -1.42 -2.09 5.58
C VAL A 77 0.04 -1.60 5.60
N VAL A 78 0.30 -0.31 5.81
CA VAL A 78 1.68 0.22 5.80
C VAL A 78 2.59 -0.43 6.84
N PRO A 79 2.23 -0.55 8.14
CA PRO A 79 3.11 -1.21 9.10
C PRO A 79 3.33 -2.70 8.77
N VAL A 80 2.32 -3.40 8.25
CA VAL A 80 2.46 -4.80 7.82
C VAL A 80 3.45 -4.93 6.66
N LEU A 81 3.39 -4.03 5.66
CA LEU A 81 4.34 -4.07 4.54
C LEU A 81 5.76 -3.66 4.96
N VAL A 82 5.90 -2.71 5.88
CA VAL A 82 7.21 -2.32 6.43
C VAL A 82 7.83 -3.47 7.21
N LEU A 83 7.03 -4.14 8.06
CA LEU A 83 7.46 -5.33 8.79
C LEU A 83 7.77 -6.50 7.87
N ALA A 84 7.07 -6.66 6.74
CA ALA A 84 7.39 -7.67 5.74
C ALA A 84 8.69 -7.37 4.96
N ALA A 85 8.94 -6.09 4.65
CA ALA A 85 10.11 -5.67 3.90
C ALA A 85 11.43 -5.88 4.67
N GLY A 86 11.42 -5.69 6.00
CA GLY A 86 12.62 -5.81 6.84
C GLY A 86 13.29 -7.20 6.79
N PRO A 87 12.60 -8.29 7.18
CA PRO A 87 13.11 -9.65 7.11
C PRO A 87 13.50 -10.04 5.68
N PHE A 88 12.68 -9.65 4.69
CA PHE A 88 12.93 -10.02 3.30
C PHE A 88 14.21 -9.38 2.73
N ALA A 89 14.46 -8.11 3.05
CA ALA A 89 15.71 -7.43 2.68
C ALA A 89 16.93 -8.04 3.39
N LEU A 90 16.76 -8.49 4.63
CA LEU A 90 17.81 -9.19 5.39
C LEU A 90 18.18 -10.52 4.74
N LEU A 91 17.17 -11.31 4.34
CA LEU A 91 17.38 -12.57 3.64
C LEU A 91 18.08 -12.38 2.28
N GLN A 92 17.67 -11.39 1.48
CA GLN A 92 18.34 -11.11 0.20
C GLN A 92 19.82 -10.79 0.40
N ARG A 93 20.14 -9.92 1.37
CA ARG A 93 21.54 -9.63 1.71
C ARG A 93 22.32 -10.85 2.19
N ALA A 94 21.68 -11.76 2.92
CA ALA A 94 22.32 -13.00 3.37
C ALA A 94 22.61 -13.94 2.19
N PHE A 95 21.67 -14.10 1.26
CA PHE A 95 21.86 -14.90 0.05
C PHE A 95 22.92 -14.31 -0.90
N ASP A 96 22.92 -12.99 -1.10
CA ASP A 96 23.91 -12.31 -1.93
C ASP A 96 25.32 -12.49 -1.35
N ARG A 97 25.48 -12.32 -0.02
CA ARG A 97 26.74 -12.56 0.68
C ARG A 97 27.19 -14.01 0.60
N ALA A 98 26.27 -14.98 0.72
CA ALA A 98 26.59 -16.40 0.58
C ALA A 98 27.09 -16.72 -0.84
N ARG A 99 26.46 -16.12 -1.87
CA ARG A 99 26.85 -16.28 -3.28
C ARG A 99 28.23 -15.66 -3.56
N SER A 100 28.52 -14.48 -3.03
CA SER A 100 29.85 -13.85 -3.16
C SER A 100 30.95 -14.64 -2.46
N ARG A 101 30.68 -15.27 -1.32
CA ARG A 101 31.65 -16.15 -0.63
C ARG A 101 31.96 -17.41 -1.43
N ALA A 102 30.96 -18.02 -2.08
CA ALA A 102 31.15 -19.22 -2.88
C ALA A 102 32.05 -18.97 -4.11
N GLN A 103 31.98 -17.78 -4.72
CA GLN A 103 32.81 -17.41 -5.87
C GLN A 103 34.26 -17.06 -5.49
N ASN A 104 34.47 -16.49 -4.30
CA ASN A 104 35.82 -16.14 -3.82
C ASN A 104 36.58 -17.33 -3.22
N GLY A 105 35.91 -18.45 -2.91
CA GLY A 105 36.54 -19.66 -2.36
C GLY A 105 37.07 -20.64 -3.41
N THR A 106 36.85 -20.38 -4.70
CA THR A 106 37.30 -21.22 -5.82
C THR A 106 38.49 -20.61 -6.58
N SER A 107 39.18 -19.63 -5.99
CA SER A 107 40.37 -18.97 -6.54
C SER A 107 41.65 -19.61 -6.00
#